data_AF-Q1WSU6-F1
#
_entry.id   AF-Q1WSU6-F1
#
_cell.length_a   1.000
_cell.length_b   1.000
_cell.length_c   1.000
_cell.angle_alpha   90.00
_cell.angle_beta   90.00
_cell.angle_gamma   90.00
#
_symmetry.space_group_name_H-M   'P 1'
#
loop_
_entity.id
_entity.type
_entity.pdbx_description
1 polymer ?
#
loop_
_entity_poly.entity_id
_entity_poly.type
_entity_poly.pdbx_seq_one_letter_code
_entity_poly.pdbx_strand_id
1 'polypeptide(L)' 'MFGRNKKKLRKEYDEELLYLIDQAKKNWDHARQTEQAVYEVDEELVAETQLAKAKYQFLYQEAKLRNVRGHIQSSVIDH' A
#
# COMPACT_ATOMS: atom_id res chain seq x y z
N MET A 1 -18.53 23.89 17.28
CA MET A 1 -17.69 23.96 16.07
C MET A 1 -16.57 22.90 16.01
N PHE A 2 -16.28 22.15 17.09
CA PHE A 2 -15.14 21.22 17.16
C PHE A 2 -15.26 19.89 16.40
N GLY A 3 -16.47 19.33 16.27
CA GLY A 3 -16.68 18.04 15.60
C GLY A 3 -16.52 18.05 14.07
N ARG A 4 -16.68 19.23 13.43
CA ARG A 4 -16.51 19.39 11.98
C ARG A 4 -15.04 19.29 11.56
N ASN A 5 -14.14 19.92 12.33
CA ASN A 5 -12.70 19.86 12.11
C ASN A 5 -12.16 18.44 12.30
N LYS A 6 -12.67 17.69 13.30
CA LYS A 6 -12.30 16.28 13.53
C LYS A 6 -12.70 15.36 12.36
N LYS A 7 -13.90 15.58 11.78
CA LYS A 7 -14.34 14.82 10.59
C LYS A 7 -13.50 15.15 9.35
N LYS A 8 -13.14 16.42 9.17
CA LYS A 8 -12.26 16.87 8.08
C LYS A 8 -10.87 16.24 8.20
N LEU A 9 -10.25 16.32 9.38
CA LEU A 9 -8.93 15.74 9.63
C LEU A 9 -8.90 14.22 9.41
N ARG A 10 -9.95 13.50 9.86
CA ARG A 10 -10.05 12.06 9.60
C ARG A 10 -10.08 11.76 8.10
N LYS A 11 -10.83 12.53 7.32
CA LYS A 11 -10.91 12.36 5.86
C LYS A 11 -9.56 12.58 5.18
N GLU A 12 -8.82 13.60 5.60
CA GLU A 12 -7.49 13.90 5.07
C GLU A 12 -6.50 12.74 5.31
N TYR A 13 -6.47 12.20 6.54
CA TYR A 13 -5.63 11.04 6.84
C TYR A 13 -6.09 9.75 6.14
N ASP A 14 -7.39 9.56 5.96
CA ASP A 14 -7.93 8.43 5.22
C ASP A 14 -7.51 8.51 3.73
N GLU A 15 -7.52 9.71 3.14
CA GLU A 15 -7.03 9.95 1.77
C GLU A 15 -5.51 9.74 1.65
N GLU A 16 -4.73 10.21 2.62
CA GLU A 16 -3.27 9.97 2.66
C GLU A 16 -2.95 8.48 2.81
N LEU A 17 -3.69 7.75 3.65
CA LEU A 17 -3.53 6.31 3.81
C LEU A 17 -3.80 5.56 2.50
N LEU A 18 -4.85 5.93 1.75
CA LEU A 18 -5.14 5.34 0.45
C LEU A 18 -4.01 5.62 -0.55
N TYR A 19 -3.49 6.85 -0.59
CA TYR A 19 -2.34 7.19 -1.42
C TYR A 19 -1.10 6.34 -1.07
N LEU A 20 -0.80 6.15 0.22
CA LEU A 20 0.33 5.32 0.66
C LEU A 20 0.15 3.85 0.29
N ILE A 21 -1.08 3.32 0.36
CA ILE A 21 -1.39 1.95 -0.08
C ILE A 21 -1.10 1.79 -1.57
N ASP A 22 -1.52 2.74 -2.40
CA ASP A 22 -1.27 2.71 -3.85
C ASP A 22 0.24 2.72 -4.16
N GLN A 23 1.02 3.58 -3.46
CA GLN A 23 2.47 3.62 -3.63
C GLN A 23 3.15 2.32 -3.16
N ALA A 24 2.74 1.79 -2.01
CA ALA A 24 3.30 0.56 -1.48
C ALA A 24 3.01 -0.63 -2.40
N LYS A 25 1.81 -0.69 -3.01
CA LYS A 25 1.48 -1.69 -4.02
C LYS A 25 2.40 -1.56 -5.25
N LYS A 26 2.52 -0.36 -5.83
CA LYS A 26 3.39 -0.12 -7.00
C LYS A 26 4.82 -0.56 -6.72
N ASN A 27 5.34 -0.23 -5.54
CA ASN A 27 6.69 -0.65 -5.13
C ASN A 27 6.81 -2.17 -5.03
N TRP A 28 5.81 -2.85 -4.45
CA TRP A 28 5.81 -4.31 -4.39
C TRP A 28 5.73 -4.95 -5.78
N ASP A 29 4.86 -4.43 -6.65
CA ASP A 29 4.73 -4.93 -8.02
C ASP A 29 6.03 -4.75 -8.80
N HIS A 30 6.69 -3.59 -8.67
CA HIS A 30 8.01 -3.36 -9.27
C HIS A 30 9.07 -4.31 -8.71
N ALA A 31 9.16 -4.48 -7.39
CA ALA A 31 10.12 -5.40 -6.76
C ALA A 31 9.90 -6.84 -7.26
N ARG A 32 8.64 -7.28 -7.31
CA ARG A 32 8.27 -8.60 -7.82
C ARG A 32 8.60 -8.78 -9.30
N GLN A 33 8.35 -7.77 -10.13
CA GLN A 33 8.72 -7.81 -11.55
C GLN A 33 10.24 -7.90 -11.73
N THR A 34 11.01 -7.15 -10.94
CA THR A 34 12.47 -7.22 -10.93
C THR A 34 12.94 -8.62 -10.52
N GLU A 35 12.45 -9.16 -9.41
CA GLU A 35 12.76 -10.51 -8.94
C GLU A 35 12.48 -11.57 -10.01
N GLN A 36 11.36 -11.45 -10.74
CA GLN A 36 10.99 -12.37 -11.82
C GLN A 36 11.82 -12.22 -13.10
N ALA A 37 12.41 -11.05 -13.34
CA ALA A 37 13.20 -10.77 -14.53
C ALA A 37 14.68 -11.14 -14.39
N VAL A 38 15.17 -11.33 -13.17
CA VAL A 38 16.57 -11.67 -12.88
C VAL A 38 16.82 -13.16 -13.08
N TYR A 39 17.95 -13.50 -13.72
CA TYR A 39 18.34 -14.89 -14.02
C TYR A 39 18.82 -15.66 -12.78
N GLU A 40 19.57 -15.00 -11.88
CA GLU A 40 19.99 -15.53 -10.59
C GLU A 40 19.45 -14.64 -9.47
N VAL A 41 18.39 -15.10 -8.82
CA VAL A 41 17.80 -14.40 -7.68
C VAL A 41 18.64 -14.68 -6.44
N ASP A 42 19.17 -13.65 -5.81
CA ASP A 42 19.85 -13.74 -4.51
C ASP A 42 18.89 -13.52 -3.34
N GLU A 43 19.34 -13.87 -2.13
CA GLU A 43 18.52 -13.77 -0.91
C GLU A 43 18.15 -12.33 -0.55
N GLU A 44 18.98 -11.35 -0.94
CA GLU A 44 18.74 -9.93 -0.67
C GLU A 44 17.55 -9.43 -1.49
N LEU A 45 17.51 -9.75 -2.78
CA LEU A 45 16.41 -9.40 -3.68
C LEU A 45 15.07 -10.02 -3.24
N VAL A 46 15.09 -11.26 -2.77
CA VAL A 46 13.91 -11.91 -2.17
C VAL A 46 13.48 -11.15 -0.91
N ALA A 47 14.41 -10.83 -0.02
CA ALA A 47 14.12 -10.12 1.21
C ALA A 47 13.53 -8.72 0.96
N GLU A 48 14.06 -7.98 -0.01
CA GLU A 48 13.54 -6.68 -0.43
C GLU A 48 12.10 -6.79 -0.96
N THR A 49 11.82 -7.80 -1.79
CA THR A 49 10.47 -8.03 -2.32
C THR A 49 9.48 -8.39 -1.22
N GLN A 50 9.89 -9.24 -0.27
CA GLN A 50 9.06 -9.57 0.90
C GLN A 50 8.83 -8.36 1.82
N LEU A 51 9.84 -7.51 1.99
CA LEU A 51 9.71 -6.27 2.76
C LEU A 51 8.71 -5.31 2.10
N ALA A 52 8.78 -5.14 0.78
CA ALA A 52 7.82 -4.32 0.03
C ALA A 52 6.39 -4.86 0.17
N LYS A 53 6.21 -6.17 0.07
CA LYS A 53 4.93 -6.86 0.31
C LYS A 53 4.40 -6.63 1.73
N ALA A 54 5.25 -6.78 2.74
CA ALA A 54 4.87 -6.59 4.14
C ALA A 54 4.39 -5.15 4.41
N LYS A 55 5.06 -4.15 3.84
CA LYS A 55 4.65 -2.73 3.93
C LYS A 55 3.25 -2.51 3.32
N TYR A 56 3.01 -3.05 2.12
CA TYR A 56 1.69 -2.97 1.48
C TYR A 56 0.61 -3.64 2.33
N GLN A 57 0.85 -4.86 2.81
CA GLN A 57 -0.11 -5.62 3.61
C GLN A 57 -0.43 -4.95 4.95
N PHE A 58 0.56 -4.32 5.58
CA PHE A 58 0.36 -3.56 6.81
C PHE A 58 -0.60 -2.39 6.59
N LEU A 59 -0.33 -1.55 5.58
CA LEU A 59 -1.17 -0.40 5.27
C LEU A 59 -2.59 -0.81 4.85
N TYR A 60 -2.71 -1.89 4.07
CA TYR A 60 -4.01 -2.44 3.67
C TYR A 60 -4.83 -2.94 4.87
N GLN A 61 -4.19 -3.60 5.83
CA GLN A 61 -4.84 -4.01 7.08
C GLN A 61 -5.29 -2.81 7.92
N GLU A 62 -4.46 -1.77 8.02
CA GLU A 62 -4.81 -0.52 8.70
C GLU A 62 -6.06 0.15 8.08
N ALA A 63 -6.14 0.20 6.75
CA ALA A 63 -7.32 0.74 6.08
C ALA A 63 -8.60 -0.07 6.37
N LYS A 64 -8.48 -1.41 6.43
CA LYS A 64 -9.59 -2.29 6.82
C LYS A 64 -10.04 -2.04 8.26
N LEU A 65 -9.09 -1.96 9.20
CA LEU A 65 -9.40 -1.69 10.62
C LEU A 65 -10.10 -0.33 10.81
N ARG A 66 -9.69 0.69 10.06
CA ARG A 66 -10.26 2.04 10.11
C ARG A 66 -11.58 2.19 9.36
N ASN A 67 -12.00 1.15 8.62
CA ASN A 67 -13.13 1.18 7.69
C ASN A 67 -13.04 2.36 6.72
N VAL A 68 -11.84 2.60 6.18
CA VAL A 68 -11.62 3.67 5.20
C VAL A 68 -12.50 3.41 3.98
N ARG A 69 -13.25 4.44 3.58
CA ARG A 69 -14.09 4.42 2.37
C ARG A 69 -13.43 5.27 1.32
N GLY A 70 -13.07 4.68 0.20
CA GLY A 70 -12.47 5.37 -0.93
C GLY A 70 -12.11 4.40 -2.05
N HIS A 71 -11.56 4.92 -3.13
CA HIS A 71 -11.08 4.11 -4.24
C HIS A 71 -9.60 3.83 -4.02
N ILE A 72 -9.24 2.55 -3.95
CA ILE A 72 -7.88 2.11 -4.23
C ILE A 72 -7.76 2.09 -5.76
N GLN A 73 -6.66 2.58 -6.34
CA GLN A 73 -6.53 2.64 -7.81
C GLN A 73 -6.79 1.24 -8.40
N SER A 74 -7.56 1.15 -9.49
CA SER A 74 -7.87 -0.13 -10.14
C SER A 74 -6.60 -0.86 -10.62
N SER A 75 -5.52 -0.14 -10.89
CA SER A 75 -4.19 -0.71 -11.20
C SER A 75 -3.54 -1.48 -10.03
N VAL A 76 -4.15 -1.45 -8.85
CA VAL A 76 -3.72 -2.17 -7.63
C VAL A 76 -4.56 -3.45 -7.43
N ILE A 77 -5.64 -3.64 -8.17
CA ILE A 77 -6.54 -4.80 -8.09
C ILE A 77 -6.31 -5.71 -9.30
N ASP A 78 -5.07 -6.02 -9.64
CA ASP A 78 -4.81 -7.06 -10.63
C ASP A 78 -4.86 -8.44 -9.95
N HIS A 79 -5.78 -9.27 -10.47
CA HIS A 79 -6.13 -10.63 -10.04
C HIS A 79 -5.10 -11.68 -10.47
#